data_AF-U1NM94-F1
#
_entry.id   AF-U1NM94-F1
#
_cell.length_a   1.000
_cell.length_b   1.000
_cell.length_c   1.000
_cell.angle_alpha   90.00
_cell.angle_beta   90.00
_cell.angle_gamma   90.00
#
_symmetry.space_group_name_H-M   'P 1'
#
loop_
_entity.id
_entity.type
_entity.pdbx_description
1 polymer ?
#
loop_
_entity_poly.entity_id
_entity_poly.type
_entity_poly.pdbx_seq_one_letter_code
_entity_poly.pdbx_strand_id
1 'polypeptide(L)'
;MSLEITAAVPFKQHGEQTLSPGEFVVALAVDREWFSPDQAQRLIDIAEAKKLVVRDDRGIHAQFDHTSISIPESFEPSESIFR
;
A
#
# COMPACT_ATOMS: atom_id res chain seq x y z
N MET A 1 1.21 0.02 -13.26
CA MET A 1 0.72 -1.24 -12.66
C MET A 1 1.36 -1.53 -11.30
N SER A 2 2.65 -1.21 -11.07
CA SER A 2 3.31 -1.55 -9.80
C SER A 2 2.66 -0.90 -8.57
N LEU A 3 2.35 0.40 -8.61
CA LEU A 3 1.79 1.11 -7.45
C LEU A 3 0.47 0.52 -6.93
N GLU A 4 -0.48 0.18 -7.80
CA GLU A 4 -1.77 -0.38 -7.37
C GLU A 4 -1.60 -1.74 -6.68
N ILE A 5 -0.77 -2.61 -7.25
CA ILE A 5 -0.45 -3.91 -6.65
C ILE A 5 0.23 -3.70 -5.30
N THR A 6 1.21 -2.80 -5.23
CA THR A 6 1.92 -2.45 -4.00
C THR A 6 0.97 -1.91 -2.92
N ALA A 7 0.09 -0.97 -3.28
CA ALA A 7 -0.88 -0.39 -2.37
C ALA A 7 -1.94 -1.41 -1.93
N ALA A 8 -2.24 -2.42 -2.75
CA ALA A 8 -3.18 -3.49 -2.42
C ALA A 8 -2.62 -4.48 -1.39
N VAL A 9 -1.30 -4.64 -1.31
CA VAL A 9 -0.66 -5.66 -0.46
C VAL A 9 -1.04 -5.52 1.02
N PRO A 10 -0.94 -4.33 1.65
CA PRO A 10 -1.33 -4.16 3.06
C PRO A 10 -2.80 -4.51 3.29
N PHE A 11 -3.72 -4.02 2.45
CA PHE A 11 -5.15 -4.30 2.59
C PHE A 11 -5.45 -5.80 2.45
N LYS A 12 -4.81 -6.46 1.49
CA LYS A 12 -4.98 -7.90 1.28
C LYS A 12 -4.37 -8.74 2.40
N GLN A 13 -3.26 -8.30 2.97
CA GLN A 13 -2.60 -8.97 4.09
C GLN A 13 -3.45 -8.90 5.36
N HIS A 14 -4.06 -7.74 5.65
CA HIS A 14 -4.96 -7.56 6.79
C HIS A 14 -6.38 -8.09 6.53
N GLY A 15 -6.79 -8.20 5.26
CA GLY A 15 -8.15 -8.58 4.88
C GLY A 15 -9.19 -7.48 5.12
N GLU A 16 -8.74 -6.23 5.25
CA GLU A 16 -9.55 -5.08 5.58
C GLU A 16 -9.41 -3.99 4.51
N GLN A 17 -10.50 -3.27 4.24
CA GLN A 17 -10.50 -2.14 3.30
C GLN A 17 -9.94 -0.84 3.93
N THR A 18 -9.76 -0.84 5.25
CA THR A 18 -9.27 0.30 6.03
C THR A 18 -8.09 -0.14 6.87
N LEU A 19 -7.03 0.66 6.92
CA LEU A 19 -5.85 0.39 7.74
C LEU A 19 -5.34 1.66 8.42
N SER A 20 -4.69 1.50 9.55
CA SER A 20 -3.91 2.61 10.13
C SER A 20 -2.67 2.91 9.27
N PRO A 21 -2.16 4.15 9.22
CA PRO A 21 -0.89 4.45 8.54
C PRO A 21 0.28 3.60 9.02
N GLY A 22 0.32 3.30 10.33
CA GLY A 22 1.32 2.40 10.90
C GLY A 22 1.22 0.98 10.36
N GLU A 23 0.02 0.42 10.23
CA GLU A 23 -0.18 -0.93 9.68
C GLU A 23 0.24 -1.01 8.21
N PHE A 24 -0.14 0.01 7.44
CA PHE A 24 0.28 0.10 6.04
C PHE A 24 1.80 0.14 5.91
N VAL A 25 2.48 0.92 6.76
CA VAL A 25 3.95 1.02 6.78
C VAL A 25 4.58 -0.30 7.20
N VAL A 26 4.08 -0.95 8.27
CA VAL A 26 4.59 -2.24 8.76
C VAL A 26 4.49 -3.32 7.69
N ALA A 27 3.33 -3.44 7.03
CA ALA A 27 3.13 -4.43 5.98
C ALA A 27 4.13 -4.30 4.82
N LEU A 28 4.51 -3.07 4.46
CA LEU A 28 5.45 -2.85 3.35
C LEU A 28 6.93 -2.86 3.76
N ALA A 29 7.25 -2.33 4.94
CA ALA A 29 8.62 -2.12 5.38
C ALA A 29 9.16 -3.26 6.25
N VAL A 30 8.31 -3.92 7.02
CA VAL A 30 8.70 -4.96 7.97
C VAL A 30 8.36 -6.34 7.44
N ASP A 31 7.10 -6.58 7.06
CA ASP A 31 6.69 -7.91 6.59
C ASP A 31 7.25 -8.24 5.21
N ARG A 32 7.31 -7.25 4.32
CA ARG A 32 7.76 -7.43 2.94
C ARG A 32 9.20 -6.97 2.69
N GLU A 33 9.75 -6.14 3.60
CA GLU A 33 11.08 -5.54 3.45
C GLU A 33 11.28 -4.81 2.10
N TRP A 34 10.19 -4.36 1.45
CA TRP A 34 10.26 -3.74 0.12
C TRP A 34 10.72 -2.29 0.17
N PHE A 35 10.45 -1.60 1.28
CA PHE A 35 10.72 -0.18 1.43
C PHE A 35 11.17 0.16 2.84
N SER A 36 11.85 1.29 2.99
CA SER A 36 12.06 1.89 4.31
C SER A 36 10.74 2.47 4.87
N PRO A 37 10.60 2.67 6.20
CA PRO A 37 9.41 3.27 6.80
C PRO A 37 9.00 4.62 6.16
N ASP A 38 9.97 5.48 5.87
CA ASP A 38 9.75 6.76 5.20
C ASP A 38 9.27 6.60 3.75
N GLN A 39 9.80 5.61 3.02
CA GLN A 39 9.36 5.30 1.66
C GLN A 39 7.92 4.74 1.66
N ALA A 40 7.58 3.87 2.62
CA ALA A 40 6.22 3.37 2.77
C ALA A 40 5.23 4.50 3.11
N GLN A 41 5.64 5.44 3.97
CA GLN A 41 4.84 6.63 4.26
C GLN A 41 4.60 7.46 2.98
N ARG A 42 5.67 7.71 2.21
CA ARG A 42 5.59 8.42 0.93
C ARG A 42 4.73 7.70 -0.10
N LEU A 43 4.66 6.37 -0.06
CA LEU A 43 3.78 5.59 -0.93
C LEU A 43 2.31 5.88 -0.64
N ILE A 44 1.95 6.10 0.63
CA ILE A 44 0.58 6.51 1.00
C ILE A 44 0.26 7.86 0.37
N ASP A 45 1.16 8.84 0.47
CA ASP A 45 0.94 10.18 -0.12
C ASP A 45 0.77 10.11 -1.65
N ILE A 46 1.56 9.26 -2.34
CA ILE A 46 1.45 9.05 -3.79
C ILE A 46 0.15 8.33 -4.14
N ALA A 47 -0.24 7.32 -3.37
CA ALA A 47 -1.49 6.59 -3.56
C ALA A 47 -2.71 7.49 -3.33
N GLU A 48 -2.66 8.40 -2.35
CA GLU A 48 -3.68 9.40 -2.09
C GLU A 48 -3.77 10.42 -3.24
N ALA A 49 -2.63 10.94 -3.71
CA ALA A 49 -2.58 11.85 -4.85
C ALA A 49 -3.16 11.22 -6.13
N LYS A 50 -3.04 9.90 -6.28
CA LYS A 50 -3.62 9.12 -7.39
C LYS A 50 -5.03 8.61 -7.10
N LYS A 51 -5.63 8.96 -5.96
CA LYS A 51 -6.98 8.55 -5.54
C LYS A 51 -7.15 7.03 -5.42
N LEU A 52 -6.07 6.31 -5.21
CA LEU A 52 -6.10 4.87 -4.90
C LEU A 52 -6.49 4.63 -3.45
N VAL A 53 -6.10 5.56 -2.58
CA VAL A 53 -6.51 5.57 -1.18
C VAL A 53 -7.05 6.93 -0.81
N VAL A 54 -7.85 6.98 0.26
CA VAL A 54 -8.28 8.21 0.93
C VAL A 54 -7.89 8.09 2.39
N ARG A 55 -7.33 9.16 2.96
CA ARG A 55 -7.02 9.22 4.39
C ARG A 55 -8.07 10.06 5.12
N ASP A 56 -8.61 9.53 6.20
CA ASP A 56 -9.49 10.26 7.13
C ASP A 56 -9.19 9.87 8.60
N ASP A 57 -10.02 10.34 9.52
CA ASP A 57 -9.91 10.08 10.96
C ASP A 57 -9.85 8.58 11.32
N ARG A 58 -10.40 7.71 10.48
CA ARG A 58 -10.40 6.25 10.68
C ARG A 58 -9.15 5.55 10.11
N GLY A 59 -8.32 6.27 9.37
CA GLY A 59 -7.11 5.73 8.75
C GLY A 59 -7.11 5.88 7.23
N ILE A 60 -6.53 4.89 6.55
CA ILE A 60 -6.34 4.85 5.11
C ILE A 60 -7.34 3.86 4.52
N HIS A 61 -8.18 4.33 3.62
CA HIS A 61 -9.23 3.57 2.96
C HIS A 61 -8.88 3.30 1.50
N ALA A 62 -8.82 2.03 1.11
CA ALA A 62 -8.67 1.65 -0.29
C ALA A 62 -9.91 2.05 -1.11
N GLN A 63 -9.69 2.77 -2.21
CA GLN A 63 -10.72 3.16 -3.18
C GLN A 63 -10.87 2.14 -4.32
N PHE A 64 -10.28 0.95 -4.15
CA PHE A 64 -10.31 -0.16 -5.08
C PHE A 64 -10.62 -1.45 -4.35
N ASP A 65 -11.06 -2.47 -5.08
CA ASP A 65 -11.28 -3.81 -4.52
C ASP A 65 -9.95 -4.55 -4.37
N HIS A 66 -9.41 -4.58 -3.15
CA HIS A 66 -8.13 -5.23 -2.85
C HIS A 66 -8.18 -6.75 -3.01
N THR A 67 -9.38 -7.36 -2.94
CA THR A 67 -9.55 -8.81 -3.05
C THR A 67 -9.39 -9.30 -4.49
N SER A 68 -9.78 -8.47 -5.47
CA SER A 68 -9.65 -8.71 -6.90
C SER A 68 -8.22 -8.52 -7.43
N ILE A 69 -7.36 -7.81 -6.69
CA ILE A 69 -5.96 -7.60 -7.08
C ILE A 69 -5.17 -8.89 -6.87
N SER A 70 -4.63 -9.45 -7.95
CA SER A 70 -3.72 -10.59 -7.88
C SER A 70 -2.28 -10.11 -7.66
N ILE A 71 -1.64 -10.60 -6.60
CA ILE A 71 -0.26 -10.25 -6.23
C ILE A 71 0.61 -11.48 -6.55
N PRO A 72 1.53 -11.40 -7.53
CA PRO A 72 2.45 -12.50 -7.82
C PRO A 72 3.34 -12.81 -6.61
N GLU A 73 3.69 -14.07 -6.40
CA GLU A 73 4.56 -14.48 -5.27
C GLU A 73 5.95 -13.82 -5.31
N SER A 74 6.51 -13.63 -6.51
CA SER A 74 7.80 -12.95 -6.73
C SER A 74 7.65 -11.47 -7.07
N PHE A 75 6.50 -10.86 -6.76
CA PHE A 75 6.32 -9.44 -6.99
C PHE A 75 7.17 -8.64 -6.01
N GLU A 76 8.00 -7.76 -6.56
CA GLU A 76 8.73 -6.75 -5.80
C GLU A 76 8.53 -5.40 -6.52
N PRO A 77 8.07 -4.37 -5.82
CA PRO A 77 7.89 -3.07 -6.42
C PRO A 77 9.23 -2.40 -6.73
N SER A 78 9.31 -1.79 -7.91
CA SER A 78 10.47 -0.97 -8.26
C SER A 78 10.41 0.38 -7.54
N GLU A 79 11.57 0.88 -7.08
CA GLU A 79 11.74 2.22 -6.51
C GLU A 79 11.33 3.36 -7.47
N SER A 80 11.16 3.06 -8.76
CA SER A 80 10.61 3.98 -9.76
C SER A 80 9.23 4.55 -9.39
N ILE A 81 8.51 3.91 -8.45
CA ILE A 81 7.25 4.42 -7.91
C ILE A 81 7.41 5.79 -7.23
N PHE A 82 8.61 6.11 -6.71
CA PHE A 82 8.89 7.36 -6.01
C PHE A 82 9.48 8.47 -6.90
N ARG A 83 9.69 8.19 -8.19
CA ARG A 83 10.29 9.13 -9.15
C ARG A 83 9.25 10.07 -9.77
#